data_AF-A0A1M2VRY8-F1
#
_entry.id   AF-A0A1M2VRY8-F1
#
_cell.length_a   1.000
_cell.length_b   1.000
_cell.length_c   1.000
_cell.angle_alpha   90.00
_cell.angle_beta   90.00
_cell.angle_gamma   90.00
#
_symmetry.space_group_name_H-M   'P 1'
#
loop_
_entity.id
_entity.type
_entity.pdbx_description
1 polymer ?
#
loop_
_entity_poly.entity_id
_entity_poly.type
_entity_poly.pdbx_seq_one_letter_code
_entity_poly.pdbx_strand_id
1 'polypeptide(L)'
;MALAGSSTTTDQTVADLQSLQRELVGVISAAQRAQDTLGQALLGADARNKVLHAKIEDLEAQNLERAFKIRALEHENAELQQRLAGAGDTPDSDSGRIAEEKDRALRKLEKAHKLIKRLLKGVNPACTCEAAQLLQPGTSTASSQSQPVPRVADSDDESTVRPSRSVASTRGRGTPVPLPTRTERPMIVPAAPRTPVSSQESISTVSTASTSSDAASSASRARMKSKVDWYLEFDHHPATVEVQHGPIPFEILSQQLGFDEETEMDIESLETMPGYDTRLFTGANVAFVFRPFVLEGPDSTYLIGWGSEELVKRMEASTKTLGDMNLFIWPMKQDAGWFYVGLHSLTFEELGPMWSKLRKTVGAIRAHTNYGRLTVAALQDKQRLLAELSERNSDMDTAKFRKDVKEGRVHQYCLELESKGRAESLDFMREYGLLAGD
;
A
#
# COMPACT_ATOMS: atom_id res chain seq x y z
N MET A 1 37.53 -81.08 39.18
CA MET A 1 37.07 -79.67 39.34
C MET A 1 37.63 -78.89 38.17
N ALA A 2 36.78 -78.55 37.20
CA ALA A 2 37.16 -77.79 36.01
C ALA A 2 36.64 -76.36 36.17
N LEU A 3 37.55 -75.39 36.22
CA LEU A 3 37.28 -73.96 36.18
C LEU A 3 37.35 -73.51 34.72
N ALA A 4 36.20 -73.52 34.04
CA ALA A 4 36.05 -72.97 32.70
C ALA A 4 34.85 -72.02 32.73
N GLY A 5 35.08 -70.72 32.63
CA GLY A 5 33.96 -69.77 32.61
C GLY A 5 34.27 -68.28 32.78
N SER A 6 35.42 -67.77 32.33
CA SER A 6 35.75 -66.33 32.50
C SER A 6 36.20 -65.59 31.23
N SER A 7 36.12 -66.19 30.04
CA SER A 7 36.65 -65.59 28.80
C SER A 7 35.63 -64.86 27.92
N THR A 8 34.32 -64.92 28.20
CA THR A 8 33.30 -64.31 27.31
C THR A 8 32.98 -62.85 27.61
N THR A 9 33.32 -62.34 28.79
CA THR A 9 33.01 -60.96 29.19
C THR A 9 33.96 -59.94 28.56
N THR A 10 35.22 -60.32 28.30
CA THR A 10 36.21 -59.41 27.70
C THR A 10 35.89 -59.12 26.24
N ASP A 11 35.44 -60.11 25.48
CA ASP A 11 35.15 -59.93 24.05
C ASP A 11 33.94 -59.01 23.82
N GLN A 12 32.93 -59.07 24.70
CA GLN A 12 31.78 -58.16 24.65
C GLN A 12 32.20 -56.69 24.89
N THR A 13 33.07 -56.44 25.87
CA THR A 13 33.53 -55.07 26.17
C THR A 13 34.35 -54.46 25.04
N VAL A 14 35.12 -55.27 24.30
CA VAL A 14 35.88 -54.80 23.15
C VAL A 14 34.96 -54.46 21.99
N ALA A 15 33.91 -55.26 21.74
CA ALA A 15 32.92 -54.98 20.70
C ALA A 15 32.13 -53.69 20.97
N ASP A 16 31.73 -53.45 22.22
CA ASP A 16 31.00 -52.24 22.63
C ASP A 16 31.88 -50.99 22.47
N LEU A 17 33.16 -51.05 22.85
CA LEU A 17 34.13 -49.95 22.63
C LEU A 17 34.33 -49.65 21.15
N GLN A 18 34.42 -50.68 20.29
CA GLN A 18 34.51 -50.50 18.84
C GLN A 18 33.22 -49.92 18.23
N SER A 19 32.06 -50.21 18.81
CA SER A 19 30.80 -49.59 18.40
C SER A 19 30.78 -48.10 18.75
N LEU A 20 31.10 -47.75 19.99
CA LEU A 20 31.20 -46.37 20.45
C LEU A 20 32.21 -45.56 19.64
N GLN A 21 33.36 -46.15 19.30
CA GLN A 21 34.37 -45.50 18.46
C GLN A 21 33.82 -45.19 17.06
N ARG A 22 33.06 -46.11 16.44
CA ARG A 22 32.45 -45.89 15.13
C ARG A 22 31.35 -44.81 15.19
N GLU A 23 30.54 -44.81 16.24
CA GLU A 23 29.52 -43.78 16.45
C GLU A 23 30.16 -42.40 16.64
N LEU A 24 31.24 -42.30 17.44
CA LEU A 24 31.97 -41.05 17.63
C LEU A 24 32.57 -40.52 16.32
N VAL A 25 33.19 -41.38 15.51
CA VAL A 25 33.70 -41.01 14.18
C VAL A 25 32.55 -40.54 13.27
N GLY A 26 31.38 -41.18 13.36
CA GLY A 26 30.18 -40.79 12.65
C GLY A 26 29.68 -39.38 13.04
N VAL A 27 29.63 -39.11 14.35
CA VAL A 27 29.23 -37.80 14.90
C VAL A 27 30.23 -36.71 14.49
N ILE A 28 31.54 -36.96 14.59
CA ILE A 28 32.57 -36.00 14.18
C ILE A 28 32.46 -35.69 12.68
N SER A 29 32.25 -36.72 11.84
CA SER A 29 32.09 -36.55 10.40
C SER A 29 30.81 -35.77 10.06
N ALA A 30 29.73 -35.98 10.80
CA ALA A 30 28.49 -35.21 10.64
C ALA A 30 28.65 -33.75 11.07
N ALA A 31 29.33 -33.50 12.19
CA ALA A 31 29.64 -32.15 12.68
C ALA A 31 30.51 -31.39 11.68
N GLN A 32 31.54 -32.02 11.11
CA GLN A 32 32.40 -31.40 10.09
C GLN A 32 31.59 -30.99 8.84
N ARG A 33 30.71 -31.86 8.33
CA ARG A 33 29.83 -31.51 7.20
C ARG A 33 28.88 -30.37 7.51
N ALA A 34 28.34 -30.31 8.73
CA ALA A 34 27.50 -29.21 9.17
C ALA A 34 28.29 -27.90 9.23
N GLN A 35 29.52 -27.92 9.73
CA GLN A 35 30.43 -26.77 9.76
C GLN A 35 30.78 -26.28 8.34
N ASP A 36 31.08 -27.20 7.41
CA ASP A 36 31.37 -26.85 6.02
C ASP A 36 30.14 -26.23 5.33
N THR A 37 28.95 -26.76 5.60
CA THR A 37 27.69 -26.24 5.06
C THR A 37 27.39 -24.84 5.59
N LEU A 38 27.58 -24.61 6.90
CA LEU A 38 27.43 -23.28 7.51
C LEU A 38 28.48 -22.30 6.95
N GLY A 39 29.72 -22.73 6.75
CA GLY A 39 30.76 -21.91 6.13
C GLY A 39 30.40 -21.48 4.71
N GLN A 40 29.88 -22.41 3.89
CA GLN A 40 29.41 -22.09 2.54
C GLN A 40 28.20 -21.15 2.54
N ALA A 41 27.25 -21.35 3.46
CA ALA A 41 26.09 -20.48 3.61
C ALA A 41 26.51 -19.05 4.01
N LEU A 42 27.48 -18.91 4.92
CA LEU A 42 28.00 -17.62 5.37
C LEU A 42 28.72 -16.87 4.23
N LEU A 43 29.55 -17.57 3.44
CA LEU A 43 30.19 -17.00 2.25
C LEU A 43 29.16 -16.57 1.19
N GLY A 44 28.11 -17.38 0.99
CA GLY A 44 27.01 -17.04 0.09
C GLY A 44 26.21 -15.81 0.55
N ALA A 45 26.00 -15.67 1.85
CA ALA A 45 25.34 -14.49 2.43
C ALA A 45 26.20 -13.22 2.28
N ASP A 46 27.51 -13.30 2.55
CA ASP A 46 28.45 -12.18 2.38
C ASP A 46 28.50 -11.71 0.92
N ALA A 47 28.55 -12.64 -0.04
CA ALA A 47 28.50 -12.30 -1.46
C ALA A 47 27.21 -11.57 -1.86
N ARG A 48 26.04 -12.02 -1.33
CA ARG A 48 24.76 -11.35 -1.57
C ARG A 48 24.71 -9.96 -0.94
N ASN A 49 25.22 -9.80 0.27
CA ASN A 49 25.29 -8.51 0.94
C ASN A 49 26.16 -7.52 0.16
N LYS A 50 27.30 -7.96 -0.39
CA LYS A 50 28.14 -7.12 -1.27
C LYS A 50 27.40 -6.65 -2.52
N VAL A 51 26.63 -7.54 -3.17
CA VAL A 51 25.81 -7.18 -4.34
C VAL A 51 24.70 -6.20 -3.97
N LEU A 52 24.05 -6.39 -2.81
CA LEU A 52 23.02 -5.47 -2.32
C LEU A 52 23.59 -4.10 -1.99
N HIS A 53 24.74 -4.03 -1.31
CA HIS A 53 25.43 -2.76 -1.03
C HIS A 53 25.79 -2.01 -2.31
N ALA A 54 26.38 -2.69 -3.30
CA ALA A 54 26.69 -2.05 -4.59
C ALA A 54 25.43 -1.53 -5.31
N LYS A 55 24.30 -2.24 -5.18
CA LYS A 55 23.02 -1.80 -5.74
C LYS A 55 22.42 -0.60 -5.00
N ILE A 56 22.59 -0.53 -3.68
CA ILE A 56 22.19 0.63 -2.88
C ILE A 56 23.00 1.86 -3.32
N GLU A 57 24.32 1.74 -3.45
CA GLU A 57 25.19 2.82 -3.92
C GLU A 57 24.80 3.32 -5.33
N ASP A 58 24.48 2.42 -6.26
CA ASP A 58 24.01 2.78 -7.61
C ASP A 58 22.65 3.51 -7.58
N LEU A 59 21.71 3.05 -6.76
CA LEU A 59 20.41 3.71 -6.61
C LEU A 59 20.54 5.10 -5.95
N GLU A 60 21.44 5.26 -4.98
CA GLU A 60 21.75 6.55 -4.37
C GLU A 60 22.35 7.52 -5.40
N ALA A 61 23.28 7.06 -6.24
CA ALA A 61 23.85 7.86 -7.32
C ALA A 61 22.78 8.30 -8.34
N GLN A 62 21.90 7.39 -8.76
CA GLN A 62 20.79 7.71 -9.66
C GLN A 62 19.78 8.69 -9.05
N ASN A 63 19.50 8.57 -7.75
CA ASN A 63 18.59 9.50 -7.07
C ASN A 63 19.19 10.91 -6.99
N LEU A 64 20.50 11.00 -6.71
CA LEU A 64 21.24 12.26 -6.70
C LEU A 64 21.28 12.91 -8.10
N GLU A 65 21.48 12.13 -9.17
CA GLU A 65 21.39 12.62 -10.55
C GLU A 65 19.98 13.18 -10.88
N ARG A 66 18.92 12.47 -10.49
CA ARG A 66 17.54 12.93 -10.68
C ARG A 66 17.26 14.21 -9.90
N ALA A 67 17.76 14.32 -8.67
CA ALA A 67 17.62 15.52 -7.86
C ALA A 67 18.30 16.73 -8.52
N PHE A 68 19.49 16.56 -9.09
CA PHE A 68 20.15 17.62 -9.87
C PHE A 68 19.36 18.01 -11.13
N LYS A 69 18.81 17.03 -11.85
CA LYS A 69 17.96 17.29 -13.03
C LYS A 69 16.70 18.06 -12.67
N ILE A 70 16.06 17.74 -11.54
CA ILE A 70 14.89 18.47 -11.04
C ILE A 70 15.27 19.93 -10.75
N ARG A 71 16.35 20.19 -10.01
CA ARG A 71 16.81 21.54 -9.72
C ARG A 71 17.15 22.34 -10.98
N ALA A 72 17.75 21.69 -11.99
CA ALA A 72 18.04 22.33 -13.27
C ALA A 72 16.76 22.74 -14.01
N LEU A 73 15.75 21.86 -14.04
CA LEU A 73 14.44 22.16 -14.63
C LEU A 73 13.68 23.23 -13.85
N GLU A 74 13.78 23.25 -12.52
CA GLU A 74 13.19 24.30 -11.68
C GLU A 74 13.83 25.67 -11.98
N HIS A 75 15.15 25.71 -12.15
CA HIS A 75 15.86 26.93 -12.55
C HIS A 75 15.43 27.41 -13.95
N GLU A 76 15.37 26.50 -14.94
CA GLU A 76 14.89 26.83 -16.29
C GLU A 76 13.44 27.34 -16.28
N ASN A 77 12.57 26.70 -15.50
CA ASN A 77 11.18 27.10 -15.37
C ASN A 77 11.06 28.48 -14.69
N ALA A 78 11.87 28.76 -13.67
CA ALA A 78 11.95 30.08 -13.05
C ALA A 78 12.42 31.16 -14.04
N GLU A 79 13.43 30.86 -14.87
CA GLU A 79 13.91 31.76 -15.92
C GLU A 79 12.82 32.02 -16.98
N LEU A 80 12.12 30.98 -17.43
CA LEU A 80 11.00 31.12 -18.37
C LEU A 80 9.86 31.95 -17.78
N GLN A 81 9.53 31.76 -16.50
CA GLN A 81 8.54 32.58 -15.80
C GLN A 81 9.00 34.04 -15.69
N GLN A 82 10.28 34.30 -15.42
CA GLN A 82 10.83 35.65 -15.41
C GLN A 82 10.78 36.30 -16.79
N ARG A 83 11.09 35.56 -17.86
CA ARG A 83 10.96 36.03 -19.26
C ARG A 83 9.51 36.35 -19.61
N LEU A 84 8.56 35.51 -19.18
CA LEU A 84 7.13 35.74 -19.39
C LEU A 84 6.61 36.95 -18.61
N ALA A 85 7.05 37.13 -17.36
CA ALA A 85 6.69 38.28 -16.54
C ALA A 85 7.30 39.58 -17.10
N GLY A 86 8.56 39.56 -17.52
CA GLY A 86 9.24 40.71 -18.12
C GLY A 86 8.72 41.09 -19.52
N ALA A 87 8.21 40.11 -20.28
CA ALA A 87 7.55 40.35 -21.56
C ALA A 87 6.11 40.88 -21.43
N GLY A 88 5.56 40.96 -20.21
CA GLY A 88 4.18 41.40 -19.95
C GLY A 88 3.93 42.90 -20.12
N ASP A 89 4.98 43.74 -20.14
CA ASP A 89 4.82 45.21 -20.20
C ASP A 89 5.04 45.80 -21.60
N THR A 90 5.57 45.03 -22.55
CA THR A 90 5.56 45.39 -23.97
C THR A 90 4.53 44.54 -24.68
N PRO A 91 3.44 45.11 -25.23
CA PRO A 91 2.44 44.37 -25.99
C PRO A 91 3.02 43.98 -27.36
N ASP A 92 4.02 43.11 -27.37
CA ASP A 92 4.52 42.49 -28.58
C ASP A 92 3.43 41.56 -29.10
N SER A 93 2.80 42.02 -30.18
CA SER A 93 1.56 41.53 -30.78
C SER A 93 1.64 40.09 -31.32
N ASP A 94 2.81 39.44 -31.22
CA ASP A 94 3.07 38.14 -31.83
C ASP A 94 2.68 36.96 -30.94
N SER A 95 2.85 37.04 -29.62
CA SER A 95 2.42 35.97 -28.69
C SER A 95 0.90 35.89 -28.57
N GLY A 96 0.22 37.04 -28.59
CA GLY A 96 -1.24 37.12 -28.72
C GLY A 96 -1.74 36.54 -30.04
N ARG A 97 -1.08 36.87 -31.16
CA ARG A 97 -1.41 36.30 -32.48
C ARG A 97 -1.26 34.79 -32.53
N ILE A 98 -0.19 34.23 -31.95
CA ILE A 98 0.02 32.77 -31.91
C ILE A 98 -1.05 32.08 -31.06
N ALA A 99 -1.42 32.67 -29.91
CA ALA A 99 -2.50 32.14 -29.07
C ALA A 99 -3.86 32.18 -29.80
N GLU A 100 -4.19 33.29 -30.46
CA GLU A 100 -5.42 33.43 -31.24
C GLU A 100 -5.46 32.49 -32.46
N GLU A 101 -4.33 32.29 -33.14
CA GLU A 101 -4.22 31.36 -34.26
C GLU A 101 -4.40 29.91 -33.80
N LYS A 102 -3.81 29.54 -32.64
CA LYS A 102 -4.03 28.23 -32.02
C LYS A 102 -5.50 28.02 -31.68
N ASP A 103 -6.15 29.01 -31.07
CA ASP A 103 -7.57 28.92 -30.73
C ASP A 103 -8.46 28.84 -31.97
N ARG A 104 -8.11 29.55 -33.05
CA ARG A 104 -8.80 29.48 -34.33
C ARG A 104 -8.65 28.10 -34.96
N ALA A 105 -7.46 27.49 -34.90
CA ALA A 105 -7.22 26.14 -35.38
C ALA A 105 -8.02 25.10 -34.56
N LEU A 106 -8.06 25.22 -33.24
CA LEU A 106 -8.84 24.34 -32.36
C LEU A 106 -10.35 24.42 -32.66
N ARG A 107 -10.89 25.62 -32.90
CA ARG A 107 -12.30 25.78 -33.32
C ARG A 107 -12.59 25.14 -34.67
N LYS A 108 -11.65 25.20 -35.63
CA LYS A 108 -11.78 24.51 -36.93
C LYS A 108 -11.79 23.00 -36.76
N LEU A 109 -10.89 22.46 -35.93
CA LEU A 109 -10.84 21.03 -35.60
C LEU A 109 -12.15 20.56 -34.96
N GLU A 110 -12.70 21.32 -34.02
CA GLU A 110 -13.96 20.98 -33.35
C GLU A 110 -15.14 20.95 -34.34
N LYS A 111 -15.18 21.92 -35.28
CA LYS A 111 -16.18 21.93 -36.37
C LYS A 111 -16.04 20.71 -37.28
N ALA A 112 -14.81 20.32 -37.64
CA ALA A 112 -14.55 19.13 -38.45
C ALA A 112 -15.00 17.86 -37.72
N HIS A 113 -14.69 17.71 -36.43
CA HIS A 113 -15.17 16.58 -35.63
C HIS A 113 -16.70 16.52 -35.53
N LYS A 114 -17.38 17.66 -35.37
CA LYS A 114 -18.85 17.71 -35.40
C LYS A 114 -19.41 17.27 -36.76
N LEU A 115 -18.77 17.65 -37.86
CA LEU A 115 -19.16 17.22 -39.21
C LEU A 115 -18.99 15.71 -39.39
N ILE A 116 -17.82 15.16 -39.04
CA ILE A 116 -17.54 13.72 -39.11
C ILE A 116 -18.58 12.94 -38.28
N LYS A 117 -18.88 13.42 -37.07
CA LYS A 117 -19.89 12.80 -36.20
C LYS A 117 -21.31 12.84 -36.79
N ARG A 118 -21.66 13.90 -37.53
CA ARG A 118 -22.95 13.98 -38.25
C ARG A 118 -22.98 13.02 -39.44
N LEU A 119 -21.91 12.94 -40.21
CA LEU A 119 -21.81 11.99 -41.33
C LEU A 119 -21.92 10.55 -40.83
N LEU A 120 -21.18 10.19 -39.78
CA LEU A 120 -21.25 8.86 -39.18
C LEU A 120 -22.63 8.54 -38.57
N LYS A 121 -23.35 9.53 -38.02
CA LYS A 121 -24.72 9.34 -37.54
C LYS A 121 -25.78 9.31 -38.65
N GLY A 122 -25.49 9.94 -39.79
CA GLY A 122 -26.36 10.00 -40.96
C GLY A 122 -26.26 8.79 -41.89
N VAL A 123 -25.22 7.95 -41.73
CA VAL A 123 -25.18 6.60 -42.32
C VAL A 123 -26.16 5.72 -41.55
N ASN A 124 -27.45 5.84 -41.89
CA ASN A 124 -28.45 4.86 -41.52
C ASN A 124 -28.05 3.50 -42.14
N PRO A 125 -27.95 2.41 -41.37
CA PRO A 125 -27.70 1.06 -41.90
C PRO A 125 -28.90 0.45 -42.65
N ALA A 126 -29.86 1.28 -43.08
CA ALA A 126 -31.12 0.84 -43.69
C ALA A 126 -31.14 1.06 -45.22
N CYS A 127 -30.04 0.75 -45.90
CA CYS A 127 -30.05 0.55 -47.35
C CYS A 127 -29.63 -0.89 -47.66
N THR A 128 -30.47 -1.83 -47.23
CA THR A 128 -30.59 -3.15 -47.85
C THR A 128 -31.43 -2.99 -49.11
N CYS A 129 -30.77 -2.74 -50.23
CA CYS A 129 -31.37 -2.97 -51.55
C CYS A 129 -30.50 -3.97 -52.30
N GLU A 130 -31.08 -5.15 -52.44
CA GLU A 130 -30.85 -6.16 -53.48
C GLU A 130 -30.03 -5.67 -54.69
N ALA A 131 -28.83 -6.22 -54.83
CA ALA A 131 -28.18 -6.39 -56.12
C ALA A 131 -27.48 -7.76 -56.13
N ALA A 132 -28.26 -8.80 -55.85
CA ALA A 132 -27.95 -10.14 -56.27
C ALA A 132 -28.48 -10.29 -57.70
N GLN A 133 -27.62 -10.06 -58.70
CA GLN A 133 -27.55 -10.83 -59.94
C GLN A 133 -26.58 -10.20 -60.95
N LEU A 134 -25.85 -11.10 -61.61
CA LEU A 134 -25.21 -10.99 -62.91
C LEU A 134 -23.72 -10.58 -63.00
N LEU A 135 -22.94 -11.62 -63.34
CA LEU A 135 -21.84 -11.68 -64.32
C LEU A 135 -20.40 -11.64 -63.77
N GLN A 136 -19.94 -12.85 -63.43
CA GLN A 136 -18.88 -13.63 -64.08
C GLN A 136 -17.47 -13.05 -64.41
N PRO A 137 -16.47 -13.95 -64.50
CA PRO A 137 -15.04 -13.63 -64.52
C PRO A 137 -14.53 -13.33 -65.93
N GLY A 138 -13.65 -12.34 -66.07
CA GLY A 138 -13.05 -11.94 -67.34
C GLY A 138 -11.62 -11.45 -67.14
N THR A 139 -10.70 -12.25 -67.66
CA THR A 139 -9.27 -12.04 -67.84
C THR A 139 -8.90 -10.77 -68.62
N SER A 140 -7.65 -10.32 -68.37
CA SER A 140 -6.69 -9.77 -69.35
C SER A 140 -6.25 -8.30 -69.16
N THR A 141 -5.01 -8.18 -68.67
CA THR A 141 -3.87 -7.40 -69.23
C THR A 141 -4.08 -5.98 -69.77
N ALA A 142 -3.34 -5.03 -69.19
CA ALA A 142 -2.26 -4.21 -69.83
C ALA A 142 -2.00 -2.98 -68.93
N SER A 143 -0.77 -2.75 -68.46
CA SER A 143 0.20 -1.78 -69.04
C SER A 143 -0.26 -0.32 -68.81
N SER A 144 0.46 0.59 -68.13
CA SER A 144 1.90 0.84 -68.10
C SER A 144 2.23 1.94 -67.07
N GLN A 145 3.48 1.89 -66.57
CA GLN A 145 4.41 3.03 -66.30
C GLN A 145 4.00 4.13 -65.31
N SER A 146 4.85 4.73 -64.47
CA SER A 146 6.25 4.59 -64.08
C SER A 146 6.55 5.79 -63.16
N GLN A 147 7.18 5.61 -61.99
CA GLN A 147 8.51 6.16 -61.68
C GLN A 147 8.93 5.98 -60.21
N PRO A 148 10.25 5.94 -59.92
CA PRO A 148 10.83 5.44 -58.68
C PRO A 148 11.62 6.52 -57.89
N VAL A 149 11.61 6.47 -56.56
CA VAL A 149 12.64 7.11 -55.71
C VAL A 149 12.75 6.34 -54.37
N PRO A 150 13.87 6.40 -53.62
CA PRO A 150 14.79 5.29 -53.49
C PRO A 150 14.82 4.69 -52.08
N ARG A 151 15.34 3.46 -52.02
CA ARG A 151 15.79 2.78 -50.80
C ARG A 151 16.93 3.56 -50.16
N VAL A 152 16.83 3.80 -48.86
CA VAL A 152 17.99 3.89 -47.97
C VAL A 152 17.89 2.69 -47.05
N ALA A 153 18.91 1.84 -47.14
CA ALA A 153 19.21 0.77 -46.23
C ALA A 153 20.07 1.34 -45.10
N ASP A 154 19.82 0.88 -43.87
CA ASP A 154 20.77 0.66 -42.76
C ASP A 154 19.94 -0.08 -41.70
N SER A 155 20.11 -1.39 -41.51
CA SER A 155 21.20 -2.11 -40.83
C SER A 155 21.10 -2.04 -39.30
N ASP A 156 21.43 -3.17 -38.69
CA ASP A 156 21.59 -3.51 -37.27
C ASP A 156 20.29 -3.86 -36.53
N ASP A 157 19.91 -5.14 -36.38
CA ASP A 157 20.61 -6.31 -35.81
C ASP A 157 20.78 -6.20 -34.29
N GLU A 158 19.73 -6.56 -33.53
CA GLU A 158 19.95 -7.16 -32.22
C GLU A 158 18.86 -8.19 -31.88
N SER A 159 19.30 -9.44 -31.97
CA SER A 159 18.62 -10.67 -31.62
C SER A 159 18.44 -10.79 -30.09
N THR A 160 17.21 -10.67 -29.59
CA THR A 160 16.89 -11.09 -28.21
C THR A 160 16.22 -12.47 -28.19
N VAL A 161 17.03 -13.46 -27.79
CA VAL A 161 16.67 -14.85 -27.54
C VAL A 161 15.67 -14.94 -26.38
N ARG A 162 14.51 -15.55 -26.63
CA ARG A 162 13.57 -15.98 -25.57
C ARG A 162 14.06 -17.29 -24.94
N PRO A 163 14.22 -17.40 -23.61
CA PRO A 163 14.36 -18.69 -22.97
C PRO A 163 13.00 -19.34 -22.75
N SER A 164 12.81 -20.50 -23.38
CA SER A 164 11.79 -21.49 -23.03
C SER A 164 12.05 -22.02 -21.61
N ARG A 165 11.05 -22.01 -20.72
CA ARG A 165 11.08 -22.80 -19.48
C ARG A 165 9.94 -23.81 -19.48
N SER A 166 10.33 -25.07 -19.65
CA SER A 166 9.51 -26.26 -19.43
C SER A 166 9.63 -26.76 -17.97
N VAL A 167 8.46 -26.96 -17.37
CA VAL A 167 7.99 -28.08 -16.52
C VAL A 167 8.98 -28.92 -15.68
N ALA A 168 8.76 -28.95 -14.35
CA ALA A 168 8.76 -30.13 -13.43
C ALA A 168 8.50 -29.60 -11.99
N SER A 169 7.32 -29.82 -11.36
CA SER A 169 6.86 -31.01 -10.62
C SER A 169 7.76 -31.44 -9.46
N THR A 170 7.34 -31.13 -8.22
CA THR A 170 7.45 -32.06 -7.07
C THR A 170 6.35 -31.78 -6.06
N ARG A 171 5.47 -32.79 -5.90
CA ARG A 171 4.54 -32.94 -4.79
C ARG A 171 5.31 -33.12 -3.48
N GLY A 172 4.89 -32.44 -2.43
CA GLY A 172 5.31 -32.70 -1.04
C GLY A 172 4.09 -32.62 -0.14
N ARG A 173 3.50 -33.78 0.15
CA ARG A 173 2.36 -34.00 1.05
C ARG A 173 2.94 -34.21 2.46
N GLY A 174 2.55 -33.40 3.44
CA GLY A 174 2.97 -33.56 4.83
C GLY A 174 1.99 -32.92 5.79
N THR A 175 1.05 -33.71 6.28
CA THR A 175 0.21 -33.44 7.45
C THR A 175 1.04 -33.55 8.73
N PRO A 176 0.75 -32.74 9.76
CA PRO A 176 0.40 -33.32 11.08
C PRO A 176 -0.81 -32.57 11.69
N VAL A 177 -1.91 -33.25 12.04
CA VAL A 177 -2.26 -33.91 13.32
C VAL A 177 -2.20 -32.95 14.55
N PRO A 178 -3.32 -32.81 15.31
CA PRO A 178 -3.50 -31.72 16.28
C PRO A 178 -3.41 -32.13 17.78
N LEU A 179 -3.49 -31.11 18.65
CA LEU A 179 -3.76 -31.08 20.11
C LEU A 179 -2.57 -31.29 21.10
N PRO A 180 -2.63 -30.76 22.36
CA PRO A 180 -3.83 -30.42 23.13
C PRO A 180 -3.92 -29.04 23.83
N THR A 181 -5.19 -28.68 24.03
CA THR A 181 -5.83 -27.82 25.03
C THR A 181 -4.99 -27.55 26.29
N ARG A 182 -4.71 -26.26 26.57
CA ARG A 182 -4.10 -25.81 27.83
C ARG A 182 -5.06 -24.95 28.62
N THR A 183 -5.25 -25.41 29.85
CA THR A 183 -6.06 -24.90 30.95
C THR A 183 -5.78 -23.44 31.28
N GLU A 184 -6.85 -22.64 31.33
CA GLU A 184 -6.86 -21.28 31.86
C GLU A 184 -6.37 -21.26 33.32
N ARG A 185 -5.36 -20.44 33.60
CA ARG A 185 -5.01 -19.98 34.94
C ARG A 185 -5.32 -18.48 35.03
N PRO A 186 -5.90 -18.01 36.13
CA PRO A 186 -6.22 -16.59 36.31
C PRO A 186 -4.94 -15.77 36.45
N MET A 187 -4.77 -14.76 35.59
CA MET A 187 -3.70 -13.77 35.70
C MET A 187 -3.92 -12.92 36.95
N ILE A 188 -2.85 -12.85 37.75
CA ILE A 188 -2.70 -11.92 38.86
C ILE A 188 -2.30 -10.58 38.25
N VAL A 189 -3.16 -9.58 38.43
CA VAL A 189 -2.94 -8.17 38.06
C VAL A 189 -1.76 -7.60 38.88
N PRO A 190 -0.68 -7.08 38.27
CA PRO A 190 0.28 -6.27 38.98
C PRO A 190 -0.30 -4.85 39.17
N ALA A 191 -0.25 -4.41 40.42
CA ALA A 191 -0.74 -3.12 40.89
C ALA A 191 0.03 -1.94 40.27
N ALA A 192 -0.72 -0.85 40.05
CA ALA A 192 -0.27 0.45 39.56
C ALA A 192 0.94 1.04 40.34
N PRO A 193 1.79 1.85 39.68
CA PRO A 193 2.82 2.62 40.36
C PRO A 193 2.19 3.71 41.24
N ARG A 194 2.61 3.72 42.50
CA ARG A 194 2.22 4.71 43.51
C ARG A 194 2.81 6.08 43.18
N THR A 195 1.95 7.09 43.26
CA THR A 195 2.31 8.50 43.40
C THR A 195 3.17 8.74 44.65
N PRO A 196 4.22 9.57 44.58
CA PRO A 196 4.75 10.25 45.74
C PRO A 196 4.13 11.65 45.85
N VAL A 197 3.32 11.81 46.89
CA VAL A 197 2.93 13.10 47.45
C VAL A 197 4.12 13.66 48.23
N SER A 198 4.44 14.95 48.02
CA SER A 198 4.61 15.97 49.07
C SER A 198 5.81 16.91 48.89
N SER A 199 5.48 18.21 48.83
CA SER A 199 6.18 19.36 49.43
C SER A 199 7.54 19.81 48.85
N GLN A 200 7.59 21.01 48.27
CA GLN A 200 7.85 22.23 49.06
C GLN A 200 7.67 23.50 48.24
N GLU A 201 7.08 24.51 48.90
CA GLU A 201 6.93 25.89 48.45
C GLU A 201 8.27 26.51 48.08
N SER A 202 8.28 27.27 46.98
CA SER A 202 9.20 28.38 46.78
C SER A 202 8.51 29.42 45.92
N ILE A 203 8.00 30.44 46.61
CA ILE A 203 7.48 31.67 46.04
C ILE A 203 8.64 32.35 45.30
N SER A 204 8.48 32.57 44.01
CA SER A 204 9.22 33.60 43.29
C SER A 204 8.31 34.23 42.24
N THR A 205 7.72 35.33 42.67
CA THR A 205 7.27 36.43 41.84
C THR A 205 8.34 36.82 40.81
N VAL A 206 7.92 37.12 39.58
CA VAL A 206 8.15 38.37 38.83
C VAL A 206 8.04 38.10 37.32
N SER A 207 7.35 39.02 36.64
CA SER A 207 7.28 39.28 35.20
C SER A 207 6.27 38.51 34.36
N THR A 208 5.03 38.99 34.48
CA THR A 208 4.10 39.21 33.37
C THR A 208 4.82 39.76 32.13
N ALA A 209 4.92 38.93 31.08
CA ALA A 209 5.06 39.39 29.71
C ALA A 209 3.88 38.83 28.91
N SER A 210 3.04 39.75 28.48
CA SER A 210 1.85 39.52 27.68
C SER A 210 2.24 39.03 26.28
N THR A 211 1.90 37.79 25.95
CA THR A 211 1.69 37.38 24.56
C THR A 211 0.24 36.93 24.41
N SER A 212 -0.50 37.87 23.83
CA SER A 212 -1.78 37.74 23.16
C SER A 212 -2.10 36.33 22.64
N SER A 213 -3.14 35.74 23.22
CA SER A 213 -4.35 35.31 22.51
C SER A 213 -4.20 34.90 21.03
N ASP A 214 -3.93 33.62 20.80
CA ASP A 214 -4.39 32.90 19.60
C ASP A 214 -5.35 31.78 20.03
N ALA A 215 -6.40 32.19 20.75
CA ALA A 215 -7.57 31.38 21.01
C ALA A 215 -8.67 31.81 20.04
N ALA A 216 -8.65 31.27 18.81
CA ALA A 216 -9.82 31.05 17.93
C ALA A 216 -9.37 30.75 16.48
N SER A 217 -9.13 29.47 16.16
CA SER A 217 -9.25 29.02 14.76
C SER A 217 -9.91 27.65 14.59
N SER A 218 -10.63 27.17 15.60
CA SER A 218 -11.40 25.91 15.51
C SER A 218 -12.87 26.10 15.08
N ALA A 219 -13.32 27.33 14.79
CA ALA A 219 -14.75 27.63 14.60
C ALA A 219 -15.18 28.11 13.20
N SER A 220 -14.32 28.06 12.17
CA SER A 220 -14.66 28.61 10.84
C SER A 220 -14.45 27.67 9.65
N ARG A 221 -14.36 26.34 9.87
CA ARG A 221 -14.72 25.37 8.82
C ARG A 221 -16.24 25.19 8.79
N ALA A 222 -16.96 26.28 8.52
CA ALA A 222 -18.26 26.19 7.87
C ALA A 222 -17.99 25.67 6.46
N ARG A 223 -17.77 24.34 6.38
CA ARG A 223 -17.50 23.59 5.17
C ARG A 223 -18.56 24.03 4.17
N MET A 224 -18.14 24.67 3.08
CA MET A 224 -18.92 24.64 1.87
C MET A 224 -19.25 23.16 1.68
N LYS A 225 -20.52 22.78 1.87
CA LYS A 225 -21.04 21.47 1.55
C LYS A 225 -21.05 21.33 0.04
N SER A 226 -19.88 21.50 -0.61
CA SER A 226 -19.62 20.89 -1.88
C SER A 226 -19.95 19.42 -1.68
N LYS A 227 -20.83 18.88 -2.51
CA LYS A 227 -21.19 17.47 -2.50
C LYS A 227 -19.90 16.67 -2.73
N VAL A 228 -19.17 16.38 -1.66
CA VAL A 228 -17.97 15.56 -1.72
C VAL A 228 -18.50 14.16 -1.99
N ASP A 229 -18.17 13.67 -3.17
CA ASP A 229 -18.46 12.31 -3.54
C ASP A 229 -17.53 11.37 -2.76
N TRP A 230 -18.04 10.21 -2.38
CA TRP A 230 -17.26 9.16 -1.76
C TRP A 230 -16.00 8.83 -2.57
N TYR A 231 -14.83 8.80 -1.92
CA TYR A 231 -13.56 8.42 -2.53
C TYR A 231 -12.71 7.56 -1.58
N LEU A 232 -11.78 6.78 -2.15
CA LEU A 232 -10.82 6.01 -1.37
C LEU A 232 -9.52 6.80 -1.24
N GLU A 233 -9.06 6.98 -0.01
CA GLU A 233 -7.76 7.52 0.34
C GLU A 233 -6.83 6.38 0.75
N PHE A 234 -5.59 6.43 0.27
CA PHE A 234 -4.59 5.38 0.46
C PHE A 234 -3.27 5.93 1.01
N ASP A 235 -3.00 7.22 0.74
CA ASP A 235 -1.72 7.85 1.02
C ASP A 235 -1.79 8.76 2.24
N HIS A 236 -2.93 9.42 2.41
CA HIS A 236 -3.15 10.37 3.48
C HIS A 236 -3.86 9.73 4.67
N HIS A 237 -3.72 10.41 5.80
CA HIS A 237 -4.40 10.02 7.03
C HIS A 237 -5.89 10.38 6.91
N PRO A 238 -6.77 9.74 7.69
CA PRO A 238 -8.19 10.09 7.76
C PRO A 238 -8.42 11.61 7.87
N ALA A 239 -9.38 12.17 7.13
CA ALA A 239 -9.69 13.59 7.18
C ALA A 239 -10.24 14.04 8.54
N THR A 240 -10.68 13.08 9.36
CA THR A 240 -11.11 13.26 10.76
C THR A 240 -9.96 13.35 11.76
N VAL A 241 -8.70 13.11 11.36
CA VAL A 241 -7.53 13.21 12.24
C VAL A 241 -7.38 14.65 12.75
N GLU A 242 -7.44 14.83 14.07
CA GLU A 242 -7.17 16.12 14.73
C GLU A 242 -5.71 16.30 15.15
N VAL A 243 -5.04 15.19 15.49
CA VAL A 243 -3.66 15.15 15.95
C VAL A 243 -2.89 14.16 15.11
N GLN A 244 -1.81 14.63 14.50
CA GLN A 244 -0.90 13.78 13.74
C GLN A 244 0.48 13.87 14.38
N HIS A 245 0.95 12.75 14.92
CA HIS A 245 2.30 12.65 15.46
C HIS A 245 2.98 11.39 14.95
N GLY A 246 4.20 11.54 14.45
CA GLY A 246 4.98 10.46 13.85
C GLY A 246 5.85 10.95 12.69
N PRO A 247 6.54 10.03 12.00
CA PRO A 247 6.49 8.59 12.21
C PRO A 247 7.21 8.14 13.50
N ILE A 248 6.67 7.12 14.17
CA ILE A 248 7.20 6.53 15.41
C ILE A 248 7.64 5.09 15.13
N PRO A 249 8.92 4.72 15.33
CA PRO A 249 9.38 3.34 15.26
C PRO A 249 8.60 2.42 16.19
N PHE A 250 8.34 1.18 15.76
CA PHE A 250 7.54 0.24 16.54
C PHE A 250 8.21 -0.11 17.88
N GLU A 251 9.54 -0.19 17.92
CA GLU A 251 10.32 -0.48 19.11
C GLU A 251 10.12 0.58 20.20
N ILE A 252 9.97 1.85 19.80
CA ILE A 252 9.66 2.94 20.73
C ILE A 252 8.23 2.78 21.26
N LEU A 253 7.27 2.45 20.41
CA LEU A 253 5.88 2.23 20.83
C LEU A 253 5.77 1.03 21.78
N SER A 254 6.40 -0.09 21.46
CA SER A 254 6.36 -1.29 22.29
C SER A 254 6.95 -1.02 23.68
N GLN A 255 8.10 -0.34 23.72
CA GLN A 255 8.77 0.01 24.96
C GLN A 255 7.94 0.99 25.81
N GLN A 256 7.43 2.07 25.20
CA GLN A 256 6.72 3.12 25.93
C GLN A 256 5.33 2.66 26.38
N LEU A 257 4.61 1.91 25.54
CA LEU A 257 3.27 1.40 25.86
C LEU A 257 3.33 0.11 26.70
N GLY A 258 4.52 -0.49 26.87
CA GLY A 258 4.74 -1.66 27.71
C GLY A 258 4.04 -2.91 27.18
N PHE A 259 4.13 -3.15 25.87
CA PHE A 259 3.55 -4.34 25.26
C PHE A 259 4.23 -5.62 25.73
N ASP A 260 3.44 -6.70 25.85
CA ASP A 260 3.98 -8.04 26.02
C ASP A 260 4.36 -8.65 24.66
N GLU A 261 5.17 -9.71 24.71
CA GLU A 261 5.68 -10.39 23.51
C GLU A 261 4.55 -10.92 22.60
N GLU A 262 3.41 -11.28 23.18
CA GLU A 262 2.22 -11.73 22.43
C GLU A 262 1.58 -10.56 21.67
N THR A 263 1.37 -9.42 22.33
CA THR A 263 0.87 -8.19 21.69
C THR A 263 1.81 -7.70 20.60
N GLU A 264 3.13 -7.73 20.85
CA GLU A 264 4.13 -7.36 19.84
C GLU A 264 4.04 -8.25 18.61
N MET A 265 4.03 -9.57 18.82
CA MET A 265 3.90 -10.55 17.75
C MET A 265 2.58 -10.38 16.97
N ASP A 266 1.47 -10.09 17.66
CA ASP A 266 0.18 -9.86 17.02
C ASP A 266 0.19 -8.60 16.14
N ILE A 267 0.78 -7.50 16.61
CA ILE A 267 0.89 -6.26 15.83
C ILE A 267 1.84 -6.45 14.64
N GLU A 268 2.99 -7.13 14.81
CA GLU A 268 3.90 -7.45 13.71
C GLU A 268 3.26 -8.39 12.68
N SER A 269 2.43 -9.33 13.15
CA SER A 269 1.72 -10.27 12.27
C SER A 269 0.77 -9.56 11.29
N LEU A 270 0.34 -8.32 11.59
CA LEU A 270 -0.47 -7.51 10.68
C LEU A 270 0.22 -7.29 9.33
N GLU A 271 1.54 -7.35 9.22
CA GLU A 271 2.20 -7.22 7.90
C GLU A 271 1.98 -8.48 7.03
N THR A 272 1.97 -9.64 7.67
CA THR A 272 1.93 -10.95 6.99
C THR A 272 0.53 -11.56 6.92
N MET A 273 -0.45 -10.94 7.58
CA MET A 273 -1.82 -11.43 7.64
C MET A 273 -2.45 -11.50 6.23
N PRO A 274 -2.85 -12.69 5.76
CA PRO A 274 -3.53 -12.84 4.49
C PRO A 274 -5.00 -12.41 4.62
N GLY A 275 -5.56 -11.84 3.56
CA GLY A 275 -6.96 -11.43 3.55
C GLY A 275 -7.22 -10.13 2.80
N TYR A 276 -8.51 -9.84 2.58
CA TYR A 276 -8.96 -8.60 1.95
C TYR A 276 -9.49 -7.58 2.97
N ASP A 277 -9.34 -7.89 4.25
CA ASP A 277 -9.84 -7.15 5.39
C ASP A 277 -8.86 -6.06 5.84
N THR A 278 -9.38 -5.14 6.65
CA THR A 278 -8.58 -4.14 7.34
C THR A 278 -7.77 -4.84 8.41
N ARG A 279 -6.44 -4.78 8.29
CA ARG A 279 -5.51 -5.37 9.24
C ARG A 279 -5.45 -4.51 10.49
N LEU A 280 -6.27 -4.88 11.47
CA LEU A 280 -6.51 -4.14 12.70
C LEU A 280 -6.19 -5.03 13.90
N PHE A 281 -5.34 -4.53 14.77
CA PHE A 281 -5.17 -5.03 16.13
C PHE A 281 -5.86 -4.07 17.11
N THR A 282 -6.58 -4.62 18.08
CA THR A 282 -7.21 -3.86 19.17
C THR A 282 -6.82 -4.49 20.51
N GLY A 283 -6.28 -3.71 21.44
CA GLY A 283 -5.88 -4.18 22.76
C GLY A 283 -5.96 -3.06 23.79
N ALA A 284 -6.40 -3.37 25.02
CA ALA A 284 -6.63 -2.40 26.10
C ALA A 284 -7.40 -1.15 25.65
N ASN A 285 -6.70 -0.06 25.38
CA ASN A 285 -7.20 1.24 24.92
C ASN A 285 -6.46 1.75 23.68
N VAL A 286 -5.79 0.88 22.93
CA VAL A 286 -5.03 1.21 21.71
C VAL A 286 -5.52 0.38 20.53
N ALA A 287 -5.42 0.96 19.33
CA ALA A 287 -5.73 0.28 18.08
C ALA A 287 -4.60 0.53 17.07
N PHE A 288 -4.14 -0.53 16.42
CA PHE A 288 -3.09 -0.48 15.39
C PHE A 288 -3.68 -0.91 14.06
N VAL A 289 -3.62 -0.03 13.07
CA VAL A 289 -4.16 -0.30 11.73
C VAL A 289 -3.04 -0.27 10.70
N PHE A 290 -2.75 -1.42 10.11
CA PHE A 290 -1.70 -1.58 9.12
C PHE A 290 -2.25 -1.38 7.70
N ARG A 291 -1.74 -0.36 7.00
CA ARG A 291 -2.12 0.01 5.63
C ARG A 291 -3.65 0.08 5.44
N PRO A 292 -4.40 0.94 6.16
CA PRO A 292 -5.85 1.00 6.04
C PRO A 292 -6.33 1.40 4.64
N PHE A 293 -7.46 0.84 4.19
CA PHE A 293 -8.24 1.47 3.13
C PHE A 293 -9.19 2.48 3.79
N VAL A 294 -8.94 3.78 3.55
CA VAL A 294 -9.74 4.85 4.12
C VAL A 294 -10.80 5.26 3.10
N LEU A 295 -12.05 5.20 3.50
CA LEU A 295 -13.20 5.64 2.71
C LEU A 295 -13.68 6.97 3.26
N GLU A 296 -13.46 8.03 2.50
CA GLU A 296 -13.85 9.39 2.87
C GLU A 296 -15.25 9.68 2.35
N GLY A 297 -16.15 9.98 3.28
CA GLY A 297 -17.51 10.39 3.00
C GLY A 297 -17.70 11.91 3.13
N PRO A 298 -18.92 12.41 2.85
CA PRO A 298 -19.23 13.83 3.01
C PRO A 298 -19.20 14.28 4.49
N ASP A 299 -19.61 13.39 5.39
CA ASP A 299 -19.84 13.71 6.80
C ASP A 299 -18.91 12.94 7.75
N SER A 300 -18.38 11.78 7.33
CA SER A 300 -17.59 10.87 8.17
C SER A 300 -16.48 10.17 7.38
N THR A 301 -15.51 9.61 8.11
CA THR A 301 -14.43 8.80 7.56
C THR A 301 -14.58 7.36 8.03
N TYR A 302 -14.32 6.39 7.15
CA TYR A 302 -14.50 4.97 7.44
C TYR A 302 -13.24 4.16 7.12
N LEU A 303 -12.93 3.15 7.92
CA LEU A 303 -12.04 2.06 7.55
C LEU A 303 -12.86 0.98 6.85
N ILE A 304 -12.51 0.63 5.62
CA ILE A 304 -13.23 -0.37 4.83
C ILE A 304 -12.41 -1.64 4.63
N GLY A 305 -13.05 -2.78 4.82
CA GLY A 305 -12.46 -4.10 4.58
C GLY A 305 -13.44 -5.06 3.93
N TRP A 306 -12.92 -6.19 3.44
CA TRP A 306 -13.69 -7.26 2.82
C TRP A 306 -13.33 -8.61 3.43
N GLY A 307 -14.32 -9.42 3.77
CA GLY A 307 -14.07 -10.72 4.41
C GLY A 307 -15.22 -11.71 4.25
N SER A 308 -15.12 -12.84 4.94
CA SER A 308 -16.23 -13.78 5.07
C SER A 308 -17.35 -13.19 5.93
N GLU A 309 -18.55 -13.74 5.82
CA GLU A 309 -19.68 -13.35 6.68
C GLU A 309 -19.35 -13.51 8.17
N GLU A 310 -18.61 -14.55 8.52
CA GLU A 310 -18.15 -14.82 9.90
C GLU A 310 -17.23 -13.71 10.42
N LEU A 311 -16.30 -13.23 9.58
CA LEU A 311 -15.41 -12.14 9.94
C LEU A 311 -16.20 -10.84 10.15
N VAL A 312 -17.14 -10.52 9.25
CA VAL A 312 -17.98 -9.32 9.38
C VAL A 312 -18.80 -9.34 10.67
N LYS A 313 -19.42 -10.48 11.02
CA LYS A 313 -20.15 -10.64 12.28
C LYS A 313 -19.23 -10.51 13.51
N ARG A 314 -18.00 -11.03 13.43
CA ARG A 314 -17.01 -10.88 14.50
C ARG A 314 -16.60 -9.42 14.67
N MET A 315 -16.38 -8.70 13.57
CA MET A 315 -16.06 -7.27 13.60
C MET A 315 -17.22 -6.45 14.20
N GLU A 316 -18.45 -6.71 13.78
CA GLU A 316 -19.64 -6.07 14.36
C GLU A 316 -19.78 -6.36 15.86
N ALA A 317 -19.55 -7.60 16.30
CA ALA A 317 -19.59 -7.95 17.71
C ALA A 317 -18.47 -7.28 18.52
N SER A 318 -17.24 -7.25 17.98
CA SER A 318 -16.08 -6.66 18.65
C SER A 318 -16.27 -5.15 18.86
N THR A 319 -16.67 -4.42 17.82
CA THR A 319 -16.87 -2.95 17.86
C THR A 319 -17.90 -2.49 18.87
N LYS A 320 -18.92 -3.30 19.19
CA LYS A 320 -19.88 -3.01 20.26
C LYS A 320 -19.25 -3.00 21.65
N THR A 321 -18.12 -3.68 21.81
CA THR A 321 -17.36 -3.75 23.07
C THR A 321 -16.14 -2.85 23.07
N LEU A 322 -15.72 -2.34 21.91
CA LEU A 322 -14.63 -1.37 21.83
C LEU A 322 -15.13 -0.05 22.42
N GLY A 323 -14.41 0.45 23.42
CA GLY A 323 -14.56 1.83 23.86
C GLY A 323 -13.82 2.80 22.94
N ASP A 324 -13.51 3.97 23.46
CA ASP A 324 -12.63 4.92 22.78
C ASP A 324 -11.18 4.40 22.82
N MET A 325 -10.48 4.49 21.68
CA MET A 325 -9.14 3.90 21.50
C MET A 325 -8.16 4.91 20.91
N ASN A 326 -6.94 4.87 21.41
CA ASN A 326 -5.79 5.58 20.87
C ASN A 326 -5.34 4.91 19.57
N LEU A 327 -5.59 5.57 18.44
CA LEU A 327 -5.40 4.98 17.11
C LEU A 327 -4.02 5.28 16.55
N PHE A 328 -3.32 4.22 16.13
CA PHE A 328 -2.06 4.25 15.40
C PHE A 328 -2.27 3.68 14.00
N ILE A 329 -1.75 4.37 12.99
CA ILE A 329 -1.88 3.99 11.58
C ILE A 329 -0.50 3.85 10.94
N TRP A 330 -0.28 2.74 10.23
CA TRP A 330 0.85 2.58 9.31
C TRP A 330 0.38 2.88 7.87
N PRO A 331 0.77 4.01 7.25
CA PRO A 331 0.30 4.38 5.92
C PRO A 331 0.93 3.53 4.81
N MET A 332 0.33 3.49 3.61
CA MET A 332 0.77 2.57 2.53
C MET A 332 2.10 2.92 1.87
N LYS A 333 2.49 4.20 1.85
CA LYS A 333 3.64 4.69 1.08
C LYS A 333 4.81 5.19 1.94
N GLN A 334 4.75 5.02 3.26
CA GLN A 334 5.82 5.49 4.14
C GLN A 334 6.36 4.31 4.94
N ASP A 335 7.60 3.94 4.67
CA ASP A 335 8.33 2.90 5.41
C ASP A 335 8.93 3.46 6.71
N ALA A 336 8.40 4.58 7.21
CA ALA A 336 9.09 5.38 8.23
C ALA A 336 8.62 5.10 9.66
N GLY A 337 7.47 4.44 9.86
CA GLY A 337 6.93 4.11 11.19
C GLY A 337 5.41 4.30 11.33
N TRP A 338 4.94 4.12 12.55
CA TRP A 338 3.54 4.32 12.96
C TRP A 338 3.22 5.79 13.17
N PHE A 339 2.02 6.22 12.76
CA PHE A 339 1.50 7.55 13.06
C PHE A 339 0.41 7.46 14.10
N TYR A 340 0.55 8.21 15.18
CA TYR A 340 -0.53 8.44 16.13
C TYR A 340 -1.51 9.45 15.54
N VAL A 341 -2.79 9.05 15.53
CA VAL A 341 -3.90 9.75 14.88
C VAL A 341 -4.86 10.37 15.92
N GLY A 342 -4.77 9.96 17.19
CA GLY A 342 -5.58 10.47 18.28
C GLY A 342 -6.59 9.45 18.83
N LEU A 343 -7.37 9.89 19.81
CA LEU A 343 -8.43 9.12 20.43
C LEU A 343 -9.67 9.06 19.52
N HIS A 344 -10.10 7.85 19.17
CA HIS A 344 -11.22 7.60 18.26
C HIS A 344 -12.17 6.54 18.82
N SER A 345 -13.47 6.68 18.55
CA SER A 345 -14.39 5.54 18.65
C SER A 345 -14.54 4.86 17.30
N LEU A 346 -14.53 3.52 17.31
CA LEU A 346 -14.71 2.70 16.12
C LEU A 346 -16.11 2.07 16.16
N THR A 347 -17.03 2.57 15.35
CA THR A 347 -18.41 2.05 15.26
C THR A 347 -18.61 1.28 13.96
N PHE A 348 -19.20 0.10 14.04
CA PHE A 348 -19.56 -0.66 12.84
C PHE A 348 -20.77 0.01 12.16
N GLU A 349 -20.63 0.33 10.88
CA GLU A 349 -21.69 0.96 10.09
C GLU A 349 -22.02 0.10 8.86
N GLU A 350 -23.31 -0.24 8.69
CA GLU A 350 -23.79 -1.03 7.55
C GLU A 350 -23.96 -0.16 6.30
N LEU A 351 -22.84 0.19 5.67
CA LEU A 351 -22.87 0.88 4.39
C LEU A 351 -23.22 -0.10 3.27
N GLY A 352 -24.26 0.24 2.48
CA GLY A 352 -24.57 -0.51 1.25
C GLY A 352 -23.35 -0.62 0.31
N PRO A 353 -23.32 -1.62 -0.59
CA PRO A 353 -22.09 -2.11 -1.23
C PRO A 353 -21.28 -1.00 -1.92
N MET A 354 -20.22 -0.55 -1.26
CA MET A 354 -19.39 0.56 -1.72
C MET A 354 -18.65 0.18 -2.99
N TRP A 355 -18.35 -1.10 -3.22
CA TRP A 355 -17.80 -1.57 -4.50
C TRP A 355 -18.60 -1.09 -5.73
N SER A 356 -19.92 -0.96 -5.62
CA SER A 356 -20.78 -0.45 -6.71
C SER A 356 -20.75 1.08 -6.82
N LYS A 357 -20.59 1.77 -5.67
CA LYS A 357 -20.58 3.23 -5.52
C LYS A 357 -19.23 3.85 -5.84
N LEU A 358 -18.13 3.14 -5.59
CA LEU A 358 -16.80 3.46 -6.11
C LEU A 358 -16.96 3.60 -7.62
N ARG A 359 -16.88 4.83 -8.10
CA ARG A 359 -17.53 5.20 -9.35
C ARG A 359 -16.98 4.39 -10.52
N LYS A 360 -17.86 3.95 -11.43
CA LYS A 360 -17.47 3.61 -12.81
C LYS A 360 -17.25 4.91 -13.60
N THR A 361 -16.34 5.80 -13.17
CA THR A 361 -16.11 7.09 -13.88
C THR A 361 -15.28 6.90 -15.16
N VAL A 362 -15.50 5.83 -15.91
CA VAL A 362 -14.99 5.72 -17.30
C VAL A 362 -16.02 6.23 -18.30
N GLY A 363 -17.32 6.25 -17.91
CA GLY A 363 -18.39 6.32 -18.90
C GLY A 363 -19.13 7.65 -19.02
N ALA A 364 -19.22 8.46 -17.96
CA ALA A 364 -20.21 9.54 -17.91
C ALA A 364 -19.67 10.95 -18.21
N ILE A 365 -18.35 11.14 -18.33
CA ILE A 365 -17.76 12.43 -18.73
C ILE A 365 -17.18 12.28 -20.13
N ARG A 366 -18.04 11.89 -21.09
CA ARG A 366 -17.72 11.97 -22.52
C ARG A 366 -18.57 13.02 -23.25
N ALA A 367 -19.17 13.97 -22.53
CA ALA A 367 -20.07 14.94 -23.18
C ALA A 367 -19.82 16.42 -22.89
N HIS A 368 -19.52 16.88 -21.66
CA HIS A 368 -19.49 18.34 -21.44
C HIS A 368 -18.52 18.76 -20.35
N THR A 369 -17.27 19.08 -20.72
CA THR A 369 -16.49 20.22 -20.21
C THR A 369 -15.08 20.20 -20.80
N ASN A 370 -14.66 21.32 -21.38
CA ASN A 370 -13.38 21.54 -22.05
C ASN A 370 -12.20 21.83 -21.07
N TYR A 371 -12.25 21.32 -19.84
CA TYR A 371 -11.17 21.47 -18.86
C TYR A 371 -10.68 20.08 -18.38
N GLY A 372 -9.81 19.49 -19.19
CA GLY A 372 -9.37 18.09 -19.10
C GLY A 372 -8.33 17.77 -18.04
N ARG A 373 -8.61 17.98 -16.74
CA ARG A 373 -7.70 17.55 -15.66
C ARG A 373 -8.29 16.74 -14.52
N LEU A 374 -9.63 16.54 -14.46
CA LEU A 374 -10.27 15.89 -13.31
C LEU A 374 -10.74 14.43 -13.51
N THR A 375 -10.59 13.84 -14.70
CA THR A 375 -11.23 12.54 -15.01
C THR A 375 -10.33 11.31 -14.92
N VAL A 376 -9.04 11.46 -14.61
CA VAL A 376 -8.11 10.32 -14.50
C VAL A 376 -8.14 9.68 -13.10
N ALA A 377 -8.50 10.41 -12.05
CA ALA A 377 -8.40 9.94 -10.66
C ALA A 377 -9.40 8.81 -10.31
N ALA A 378 -10.69 8.93 -10.64
CA ALA A 378 -11.70 7.98 -10.12
C ALA A 378 -11.66 6.56 -10.73
N LEU A 379 -11.00 6.39 -11.89
CA LEU A 379 -10.70 5.06 -12.45
C LEU A 379 -9.57 4.37 -11.70
N GLN A 380 -8.74 5.18 -11.03
CA GLN A 380 -7.63 4.69 -10.25
C GLN A 380 -8.14 4.02 -8.99
N ASP A 381 -9.17 4.49 -8.29
CA ASP A 381 -9.55 3.93 -6.97
C ASP A 381 -9.80 2.42 -6.97
N LYS A 382 -10.56 1.88 -7.93
CA LYS A 382 -10.77 0.41 -8.03
C LYS A 382 -9.54 -0.33 -8.47
N GLN A 383 -8.81 0.22 -9.44
CA GLN A 383 -7.60 -0.43 -9.96
C GLN A 383 -6.49 -0.42 -8.91
N ARG A 384 -6.39 0.68 -8.18
CA ARG A 384 -5.50 0.92 -7.06
C ARG A 384 -5.86 0.04 -5.89
N LEU A 385 -7.11 -0.01 -5.47
CA LEU A 385 -7.58 -0.96 -4.46
C LEU A 385 -7.20 -2.40 -4.82
N LEU A 386 -7.43 -2.81 -6.07
CA LEU A 386 -7.05 -4.15 -6.52
C LEU A 386 -5.53 -4.35 -6.58
N ALA A 387 -4.75 -3.33 -6.95
CA ALA A 387 -3.30 -3.39 -6.94
C ALA A 387 -2.78 -3.56 -5.50
N GLU A 388 -3.28 -2.76 -4.56
CA GLU A 388 -2.93 -2.83 -3.14
C GLU A 388 -3.36 -4.17 -2.53
N LEU A 389 -4.56 -4.66 -2.82
CA LEU A 389 -5.01 -5.98 -2.38
C LEU A 389 -4.15 -7.10 -2.96
N SER A 390 -3.69 -6.96 -4.22
CA SER A 390 -2.82 -7.94 -4.89
C SER A 390 -1.39 -7.90 -4.38
N GLU A 391 -0.91 -6.73 -3.97
CA GLU A 391 0.41 -6.57 -3.36
C GLU A 391 0.45 -7.25 -1.99
N ARG A 392 -0.60 -7.05 -1.19
CA ARG A 392 -0.75 -7.70 0.13
C ARG A 392 -0.95 -9.20 0.04
N ASN A 393 -1.62 -9.66 -1.00
CA ASN A 393 -2.00 -11.05 -1.20
C ASN A 393 -1.47 -11.52 -2.56
N SER A 394 -0.23 -11.98 -2.57
CA SER A 394 0.47 -12.38 -3.80
C SER A 394 -0.23 -13.50 -4.59
N ASP A 395 -1.10 -14.28 -3.93
CA ASP A 395 -1.91 -15.35 -4.49
C ASP A 395 -3.32 -14.90 -4.92
N MET A 396 -3.66 -13.62 -4.76
CA MET A 396 -4.99 -13.10 -5.06
C MET A 396 -5.30 -13.10 -6.56
N ASP A 397 -6.32 -13.86 -6.94
CA ASP A 397 -6.97 -13.71 -8.24
C ASP A 397 -7.96 -12.54 -8.21
N THR A 398 -7.56 -11.41 -8.81
CA THR A 398 -8.40 -10.20 -8.93
C THR A 398 -9.75 -10.45 -9.61
N ALA A 399 -9.84 -11.40 -10.57
CA ALA A 399 -11.08 -11.72 -11.26
C ALA A 399 -12.01 -12.53 -10.36
N LYS A 400 -11.45 -13.47 -9.60
CA LYS A 400 -12.17 -14.22 -8.56
C LYS A 400 -12.69 -13.29 -7.47
N PHE A 401 -11.86 -12.39 -6.93
CA PHE A 401 -12.29 -11.41 -5.92
C PHE A 401 -13.48 -10.57 -6.41
N ARG A 402 -13.40 -10.01 -7.63
CA ARG A 402 -14.52 -9.25 -8.22
C ARG A 402 -15.80 -10.08 -8.35
N LYS A 403 -15.67 -11.35 -8.74
CA LYS A 403 -16.77 -12.30 -8.84
C LYS A 403 -17.37 -12.58 -7.47
N ASP A 404 -16.53 -12.83 -6.47
CA ASP A 404 -16.94 -13.14 -5.09
C ASP A 404 -17.66 -11.96 -4.44
N VAL A 405 -17.17 -10.73 -4.63
CA VAL A 405 -17.87 -9.50 -4.18
C VAL A 405 -19.21 -9.33 -4.88
N LYS A 406 -19.28 -9.59 -6.20
CA LYS A 406 -20.52 -9.47 -6.97
C LYS A 406 -21.56 -10.53 -6.59
N GLU A 407 -21.11 -11.74 -6.30
CA GLU A 407 -21.94 -12.87 -5.90
C GLU A 407 -22.27 -12.87 -4.39
N GLY A 408 -21.73 -11.92 -3.63
CA GLY A 408 -21.96 -11.81 -2.19
C GLY A 408 -21.28 -12.92 -1.38
N ARG A 409 -20.23 -13.56 -1.92
CA ARG A 409 -19.38 -14.50 -1.16
C ARG A 409 -18.38 -13.80 -0.25
N VAL A 410 -18.01 -12.57 -0.62
CA VAL A 410 -17.15 -11.69 0.17
C VAL A 410 -17.97 -10.47 0.53
N HIS A 411 -18.06 -10.21 1.83
CA HIS A 411 -18.86 -9.15 2.41
C HIS A 411 -17.97 -7.97 2.76
N GLN A 412 -18.48 -6.77 2.50
CA GLN A 412 -17.83 -5.53 2.91
C GLN A 412 -18.26 -5.22 4.35
N TYR A 413 -17.33 -4.69 5.15
CA TYR A 413 -17.64 -4.02 6.40
C TYR A 413 -17.01 -2.63 6.42
N CYS A 414 -17.60 -1.74 7.22
CA CYS A 414 -17.12 -0.37 7.38
C CYS A 414 -17.09 -0.03 8.87
N LEU A 415 -15.96 0.49 9.33
CA LEU A 415 -15.80 1.03 10.68
C LEU A 415 -15.74 2.55 10.57
N GLU A 416 -16.76 3.24 11.05
CA GLU A 416 -16.73 4.69 11.14
C GLU A 416 -15.72 5.13 12.21
N LEU A 417 -14.92 6.14 11.86
CA LEU A 417 -13.95 6.76 12.73
C LEU A 417 -14.48 8.10 13.20
N GLU A 418 -14.85 8.19 14.47
CA GLU A 418 -15.25 9.43 15.12
C GLU A 418 -14.16 9.87 16.10
N SER A 419 -13.57 11.04 15.87
CA SER A 419 -12.56 11.61 16.77
C SER A 419 -13.22 12.10 18.06
N LYS A 420 -12.63 11.77 19.21
CA LYS A 420 -13.18 12.11 20.54
C LYS A 420 -12.55 13.34 21.20
N GLY A 421 -11.51 13.92 20.61
CA GLY A 421 -10.93 15.18 21.06
C GLY A 421 -9.41 15.22 21.05
N ARG A 422 -8.89 16.39 20.70
CA ARG A 422 -7.46 16.71 20.68
C ARG A 422 -6.79 16.73 22.05
N ALA A 423 -7.50 17.12 23.13
CA ALA A 423 -6.89 17.32 24.44
C ALA A 423 -6.42 15.99 25.05
N GLU A 424 -7.33 15.02 25.09
CA GLU A 424 -7.10 13.65 25.58
C GLU A 424 -5.99 12.96 24.77
N SER A 425 -5.96 13.22 23.47
CA SER A 425 -4.94 12.67 22.57
C SER A 425 -3.54 13.20 22.89
N LEU A 426 -3.41 14.49 23.23
CA LEU A 426 -2.12 15.09 23.61
C LEU A 426 -1.68 14.62 25.00
N ASP A 427 -2.61 14.50 25.94
CA ASP A 427 -2.32 14.03 27.29
C ASP A 427 -1.80 12.59 27.26
N PHE A 428 -2.41 11.71 26.46
CA PHE A 428 -1.92 10.36 26.22
C PHE A 428 -0.47 10.37 25.71
N MET A 429 -0.16 11.15 24.68
CA MET A 429 1.22 11.18 24.16
C MET A 429 2.24 11.72 25.16
N ARG A 430 1.86 12.66 26.05
CA ARG A 430 2.76 13.13 27.12
C ARG A 430 2.95 12.08 28.20
N GLU A 431 1.88 11.41 28.62
CA GLU A 431 1.89 10.37 29.66
C GLU A 431 2.86 9.24 29.29
N TYR A 432 2.85 8.83 28.02
CA TYR A 432 3.72 7.77 27.50
C TYR A 432 5.03 8.28 26.89
N GLY A 433 5.41 9.54 27.13
CA GLY A 433 6.70 10.09 26.69
C GLY A 433 6.91 10.08 25.17
N LEU A 434 5.83 10.07 24.38
CA LEU A 434 5.88 10.12 22.92
C LEU A 434 6.07 11.55 22.41
N LEU A 435 5.66 12.56 23.18
CA LEU A 435 6.05 13.94 22.97
C LEU A 435 7.27 14.29 23.81
N ALA A 436 8.22 15.03 23.22
CA ALA A 436 9.29 15.65 24.00
C ALA A 436 8.65 16.56 25.08
N GLY A 437 9.02 16.36 26.34
CA GLY A 437 8.59 17.23 27.42
C GLY A 437 9.08 18.67 27.15
N ASP A 438 8.17 19.64 27.31
CA ASP A 438 8.48 21.07 27.21
C ASP A 438 9.48 21.53 28.29
#